data_AF-A0A212DH45-F1
#
_entry.id   AF-A0A212DH45-F1
#
_cell.length_a   1.000
_cell.length_b   1.000
_cell.length_c   1.000
_cell.angle_alpha   90.00
_cell.angle_beta   90.00
_cell.angle_gamma   90.00
#
_symmetry.space_group_name_H-M   'P 1'
#
loop_
_entity.id
_entity.type
_entity.pdbx_description
1 polymer ?
#
loop_
_entity_poly.entity_id
_entity_poly.type
_entity_poly.pdbx_seq_one_letter_code
_entity_poly.pdbx_strand_id
1 'polypeptide(L)' 'EEEIPELEIDVDELLDMESDDSRAARVKELLVDCYKPTEAFISGLLDKIRGMQKLSTPQKK' A
#
# COMPACT_ATOMS: atom_id res chain seq x y z
N GLU A 1 -19.68 -10.13 15.38
CA GLU A 1 -18.87 -9.03 14.85
C GLU A 1 -18.45 -9.41 13.44
N GLU A 2 -18.47 -8.48 12.46
CA GLU A 2 -17.77 -8.71 11.20
C GLU A 2 -16.28 -8.81 11.56
N GLU A 3 -15.73 -10.03 11.59
CA GLU A 3 -14.31 -10.25 11.84
C GLU A 3 -13.53 -9.54 10.74
N ILE A 4 -13.00 -8.35 11.05
CA ILE A 4 -12.03 -7.68 10.19
C ILE A 4 -10.82 -8.61 10.17
N PRO A 5 -10.46 -9.19 9.01
CA PRO A 5 -9.29 -10.04 8.94
C PRO A 5 -8.07 -9.25 9.42
N GLU A 6 -7.24 -9.86 10.27
CA GLU A 6 -5.95 -9.31 10.68
C GLU A 6 -5.01 -9.32 9.47
N LEU A 7 -5.16 -8.30 8.63
CA LEU A 7 -4.33 -8.11 7.44
C LEU A 7 -3.25 -7.07 7.73
N GLU A 8 -2.00 -7.51 7.67
CA GLU A 8 -0.83 -6.65 7.72
C GLU A 8 -0.38 -6.30 6.30
N ILE A 9 -0.20 -5.00 6.03
CA ILE A 9 0.38 -4.52 4.77
C ILE A 9 1.79 -4.02 5.10
N ASP A 10 2.79 -4.69 4.54
CA ASP A 10 4.19 -4.28 4.70
C ASP A 10 4.46 -3.01 3.89
N VAL A 11 4.74 -1.91 4.60
CA VAL A 11 4.98 -0.60 3.98
C VAL A 11 6.38 -0.53 3.36
N ASP A 12 7.37 -1.20 3.94
CA ASP A 12 8.73 -1.25 3.41
C ASP A 12 8.77 -2.03 2.08
N GLU A 13 8.03 -3.14 1.99
CA GLU A 13 7.86 -3.91 0.75
C GLU A 13 7.26 -3.02 -0.36
N LEU A 14 6.18 -2.27 -0.05
CA LEU A 14 5.56 -1.37 -1.02
C LEU A 14 6.45 -0.19 -1.41
N LEU A 15 7.29 0.30 -0.50
CA LEU A 15 8.25 1.37 -0.79
C LEU A 15 9.37 0.91 -1.72
N ASP A 16 9.79 -0.36 -1.64
CA ASP A 16 10.83 -0.95 -2.50
C ASP A 16 10.35 -1.19 -3.94
N MET A 17 9.03 -1.33 -4.15
CA MET A 17 8.46 -1.50 -5.49
C MET A 17 8.67 -0.25 -6.37
N GLU A 18 8.97 -0.47 -7.65
CA GLU A 18 9.33 0.60 -8.59
C GLU A 18 8.13 1.38 -9.15
N SER A 19 6.93 0.79 -9.18
CA SER A 19 5.75 1.39 -9.81
C SER A 19 4.51 1.33 -8.91
N ASP A 20 3.68 2.39 -9.02
CA ASP A 20 2.38 2.45 -8.37
C ASP A 20 1.43 1.35 -8.85
N ASP A 21 1.54 0.89 -10.10
CA ASP A 21 0.76 -0.24 -10.61
C ASP A 21 1.09 -1.54 -9.88
N SER A 22 2.36 -1.79 -9.62
CA SER A 22 2.83 -2.96 -8.87
C SER A 22 2.37 -2.90 -7.42
N ARG A 23 2.49 -1.72 -6.79
CA ARG A 23 1.99 -1.47 -5.43
C ARG A 23 0.47 -1.66 -5.35
N ALA A 24 -0.27 -1.14 -6.32
CA ALA A 24 -1.72 -1.27 -6.39
C ALA A 24 -2.14 -2.73 -6.53
N ALA A 25 -1.46 -3.50 -7.38
CA ALA A 25 -1.70 -4.92 -7.56
C ALA A 25 -1.46 -5.69 -6.24
N ARG A 26 -0.36 -5.40 -5.54
CA ARG A 26 -0.04 -6.03 -4.26
C ARG A 26 -1.08 -5.75 -3.19
N VAL A 27 -1.50 -4.50 -3.04
CA VAL A 27 -2.55 -4.12 -2.06
C VAL A 27 -3.90 -4.72 -2.45
N LYS A 28 -4.22 -4.83 -3.75
CA LYS A 28 -5.44 -5.49 -4.23
C LYS A 28 -5.46 -6.99 -3.89
N GLU A 29 -4.34 -7.67 -4.06
CA GLU A 29 -4.21 -9.10 -3.71
C GLU A 29 -4.40 -9.32 -2.21
N LEU A 30 -3.81 -8.47 -1.37
CA LEU A 30 -3.99 -8.54 0.07
C LEU A 30 -5.45 -8.29 0.48
N LEU A 31 -6.14 -7.40 -0.24
CA LEU A 31 -7.54 -7.06 0.04
C LEU A 31 -8.55 -7.96 -0.71
N VAL A 32 -8.13 -9.07 -1.33
CA VAL A 32 -9.01 -9.92 -2.13
C VAL A 32 -10.16 -10.52 -1.33
N ASP A 33 -9.92 -10.82 -0.04
CA ASP A 33 -10.91 -11.35 0.89
C ASP A 33 -11.74 -10.25 1.59
N CYS A 34 -11.50 -8.97 1.28
CA CYS A 34 -12.28 -7.86 1.82
C CYS A 34 -13.57 -7.64 1.01
N TYR A 35 -14.73 -7.80 1.67
CA TYR A 35 -16.06 -7.67 1.06
C TYR A 35 -16.52 -6.23 0.74
N LYS A 36 -15.65 -5.22 0.82
CA LYS A 36 -15.99 -3.79 0.66
C LYS A 36 -15.20 -3.17 -0.50
N PRO A 37 -15.69 -2.08 -1.11
CA PRO A 37 -14.94 -1.39 -2.15
C PRO A 37 -13.61 -0.88 -1.58
N THR A 38 -12.50 -1.48 -2.02
CA THR A 38 -11.15 -1.19 -1.52
C THR A 38 -10.42 -0.14 -2.36
N GLU A 39 -11.00 0.30 -3.47
CA GLU A 39 -10.34 1.19 -4.44
C GLU A 39 -9.99 2.57 -3.86
N ALA A 40 -10.86 3.12 -3.01
CA ALA A 40 -10.59 4.36 -2.28
C ALA A 40 -9.48 4.20 -1.24
N PHE A 41 -9.41 3.03 -0.59
CA PHE A 41 -8.33 2.73 0.36
C PHE A 41 -6.99 2.55 -0.37
N ILE A 42 -6.98 1.78 -1.46
CA ILE A 42 -5.79 1.55 -2.29
C ILE A 42 -5.24 2.88 -2.80
N SER A 43 -6.08 3.74 -3.39
CA SER A 43 -5.65 5.05 -3.89
C SER A 43 -5.10 5.95 -2.78
N GLY A 44 -5.76 6.01 -1.61
CA GLY A 44 -5.29 6.77 -0.47
C GLY A 44 -3.97 6.25 0.12
N LEU A 45 -3.80 4.93 0.17
CA LEU A 45 -2.56 4.30 0.63
C LEU A 45 -1.40 4.60 -0.33
N LEU A 46 -1.62 4.49 -1.63
CA LEU A 46 -0.61 4.80 -2.66
C LEU A 46 -0.19 6.26 -2.65
N ASP A 47 -1.12 7.20 -2.43
CA ASP A 47 -0.80 8.62 -2.29
C ASP A 47 0.13 8.87 -1.10
N LYS A 48 -0.16 8.21 0.03
CA LYS A 48 0.65 8.28 1.24
C LYS A 48 2.03 7.66 1.06
N ILE A 49 2.12 6.50 0.40
CA ILE A 49 3.39 5.84 0.04
C ILE A 49 4.22 6.74 -0.87
N ARG A 50 3.61 7.37 -1.89
CA ARG A 50 4.30 8.36 -2.73
C ARG A 50 4.83 9.54 -1.95
N GLY A 51 4.08 10.01 -0.95
CA GLY A 51 4.56 11.03 0.00
C GLY A 51 5.77 10.55 0.81
N MET A 52 5.77 9.30 1.26
CA MET A 52 6.82 8.68 2.08
C MET A 52 8.07 8.30 1.29
N GLN A 53 7.96 7.93 0.01
CA GLN A 53 9.11 7.66 -0.87
C GLN A 53 10.00 8.92 -1.05
N LYS A 54 9.39 10.11 -1.05
CA LYS A 54 10.13 11.39 -1.06
C LYS A 54 10.89 11.69 0.23
N LEU A 55 10.49 11.06 1.34
CA LEU A 55 11.15 11.17 2.65
C LEU A 55 12.18 10.06 2.88
N SER A 56 12.03 8.91 2.21
CA SER A 56 12.90 7.73 2.36
C SER A 56 14.22 7.83 1.60
N THR A 57 14.52 8.94 0.93
CA THR A 57 15.88 9.25 0.43
C THR A 57 16.68 9.96 1.53
N PRO A 58 17.56 9.28 2.29
CA PRO A 58 18.64 9.96 2.97
C PRO A 58 19.56 10.58 1.93
N GLN A 59 19.69 11.90 2.03
CA GLN A 59 20.73 12.73 1.42
C GLN A 59 22.07 11.98 1.37
N LYS A 60 22.52 11.58 0.19
CA LYS A 60 23.92 11.26 -0.05
C LYS A 60 24.54 12.39 -0.85
N LYS A 61 25.40 13.13 -0.14
CA LYS A 61 26.46 14.00 -0.68
C LYS A 61 27.35 13.22 -1.64
#